data_AF-X7Z3M7-F1
#
_entry.id   AF-X7Z3M7-F1
#
_cell.length_a   1.000
_cell.length_b   1.000
_cell.length_c   1.000
_cell.angle_alpha   90.00
_cell.angle_beta   90.00
_cell.angle_gamma   90.00
#
_symmetry.space_group_name_H-M   'P 1'
#
loop_
_entity.id
_entity.type
_entity.pdbx_description
1 polymer ?
#
loop_
_entity_poly.entity_id
_entity_poly.type
_entity_poly.pdbx_seq_one_letter_code
_entity_poly.pdbx_strand_id
1 'polypeptide(L)' 'MHHSPDWAHGGRTDADKLYFGCGCHHGMASRGERRTRVMPNGRLGWTDGTGPPQINHAHHPEELLHGDPDPPAADEK' A
#
# COMPACT_ATOMS: atom_id res chain seq x y z
N MET A 1 10.52 3.24 -2.61
CA MET A 1 9.29 4.03 -2.90
C MET A 1 8.76 3.58 -4.24
N HIS A 2 7.45 3.34 -4.34
CA HIS A 2 6.75 2.97 -5.57
C HIS A 2 6.05 4.20 -6.16
N HIS A 3 6.24 4.47 -7.45
CA HIS A 3 5.57 5.57 -8.15
C HIS A 3 4.27 5.06 -8.78
N SER A 4 3.19 5.84 -8.66
CA SER A 4 1.95 5.58 -9.40
C SER A 4 1.41 6.89 -9.99
N PRO A 5 1.53 7.11 -11.32
CA PRO A 5 2.07 6.23 -12.36
C PRO A 5 3.55 5.89 -12.17
N ASP A 6 4.02 4.77 -12.76
CA ASP A 6 5.40 4.29 -12.61
C ASP A 6 6.44 5.29 -13.13
N TRP A 7 7.60 5.37 -12.47
CA TRP A 7 8.67 6.35 -12.78
C TRP A 7 9.17 6.22 -14.22
N ALA A 8 9.38 4.99 -14.71
CA ALA A 8 9.87 4.75 -16.07
C ALA A 8 8.86 5.20 -17.14
N HIS A 9 7.61 5.43 -16.74
CA HIS A 9 6.50 5.87 -17.59
C HIS A 9 6.09 7.32 -17.32
N GLY A 10 6.97 8.12 -16.73
CA GLY A 10 6.72 9.54 -16.44
C GLY A 10 6.02 9.82 -15.11
N GLY A 11 6.08 8.86 -14.17
CA GLY A 11 5.65 9.06 -12.80
C GLY A 11 6.32 10.28 -12.16
N ARG A 12 5.55 11.10 -11.45
CA ARG A 12 6.05 12.29 -10.76
C ARG A 12 6.46 11.97 -9.33
N THR A 13 7.33 12.79 -8.75
CA THR A 13 7.82 12.64 -7.38
C THR A 13 6.98 13.39 -6.34
N ASP A 14 5.81 13.92 -6.72
CA ASP A 14 4.91 14.55 -5.75
C ASP A 14 4.51 13.54 -4.67
N ALA A 15 4.35 14.01 -3.43
CA ALA A 15 4.08 13.14 -2.29
C ALA A 15 2.80 12.28 -2.47
N ASP A 16 1.81 12.77 -3.21
CA ASP A 16 0.56 12.06 -3.51
C ASP A 16 0.71 10.99 -4.60
N LYS A 17 1.87 10.89 -5.26
CA LYS A 17 2.20 9.87 -6.27
C LYS A 17 3.12 8.78 -5.74
N LEU A 18 3.55 8.88 -4.49
CA LEU A 18 4.50 7.97 -3.86
C LEU A 18 3.79 7.04 -2.88
N TYR A 19 4.06 5.75 -3.02
CA TYR A 19 3.50 4.70 -2.19
C TYR A 19 4.61 3.83 -1.61
N PHE A 20 4.42 3.34 -0.38
CA PHE A 20 5.38 2.42 0.22
C PHE A 20 5.23 1.01 -0.38
N GLY A 21 6.35 0.43 -0.78
CA GLY A 21 6.46 -0.94 -1.23
C GLY A 21 7.80 -1.51 -0.78
N CYS A 22 7.80 -2.75 -0.27
CA CYS A 22 9.05 -3.45 0.04
C CYS A 22 9.78 -3.84 -1.26
N GLY A 23 11.07 -4.16 -1.15
CA GLY A 23 11.90 -4.47 -2.33
C GLY A 23 11.32 -5.57 -3.23
N CYS A 24 10.76 -6.63 -2.65
CA CYS A 24 10.13 -7.72 -3.40
C CYS A 24 8.89 -7.26 -4.19
N HIS A 25 7.97 -6.54 -3.53
CA HIS A 25 6.77 -6.01 -4.18
C HIS A 25 7.11 -4.99 -5.27
N HIS A 26 8.05 -4.08 -4.99
CA HIS A 26 8.54 -3.12 -5.98
C HIS A 26 9.15 -3.85 -7.19
N GLY A 27 9.98 -4.87 -6.95
CA GLY A 27 10.57 -5.68 -8.02
C GLY A 27 9.53 -6.37 -8.90
N MET A 28 8.45 -6.93 -8.32
CA MET A 28 7.36 -7.54 -9.10
C MET A 28 6.66 -6.52 -10.00
N ALA A 29 6.44 -5.30 -9.52
CA ALA A 29 5.85 -4.22 -10.31
C ALA A 29 6.80 -3.79 -11.44
N SER A 30 8.08 -3.56 -11.16
CA SER A 30 9.07 -3.15 -12.16
C SER A 30 9.27 -4.19 -13.26
N ARG A 31 9.13 -5.49 -12.95
CA ARG A 31 9.19 -6.58 -13.94
C ARG A 31 7.88 -6.82 -14.68
N GLY A 32 6.81 -6.11 -14.32
CA GLY A 32 5.48 -6.25 -14.94
C GLY A 32 4.68 -7.49 -14.50
N GLU A 33 5.17 -8.26 -13.53
CA GLU A 33 4.48 -9.45 -12.98
C GLU A 33 3.20 -9.07 -12.22
N ARG A 34 3.18 -7.83 -11.71
CA ARG A 34 2.02 -7.22 -11.06
C ARG A 34 1.85 -5.80 -11.58
N ARG A 35 0.60 -5.36 -11.73
CA ARG A 35 0.23 -4.00 -12.07
C ARG A 35 -0.38 -3.31 -10.86
N THR A 36 -0.11 -2.02 -10.74
CA THR A 36 -0.64 -1.20 -9.64
C THR A 36 -1.60 -0.13 -10.16
N ARG A 37 -2.64 0.16 -9.38
CA ARG A 37 -3.59 1.25 -9.65
C ARG A 37 -3.97 1.93 -8.34
N VAL A 38 -3.93 3.25 -8.31
CA VAL A 38 -4.53 4.03 -7.22
C VAL A 38 -6.06 3.89 -7.30
N MET A 39 -6.66 3.37 -6.24
CA MET A 39 -8.10 3.12 -6.14
C MET A 39 -8.86 4.38 -5.69
N PRO A 40 -10.21 4.43 -5.82
CA PRO A 40 -10.99 5.60 -5.41
C PRO A 40 -10.84 6.01 -3.93
N ASN A 41 -10.46 5.06 -3.07
CA ASN A 41 -10.16 5.31 -1.65
C ASN A 41 -8.71 5.79 -1.40
N GLY A 42 -7.96 6.12 -2.46
CA GLY A 42 -6.58 6.60 -2.38
C GLY A 42 -5.53 5.51 -2.15
N ARG A 43 -5.92 4.26 -1.92
CA ARG A 43 -4.99 3.14 -1.66
C ARG A 43 -4.44 2.56 -2.95
N LEU A 44 -3.21 2.07 -2.90
CA LEU A 44 -2.58 1.37 -4.01
C LEU A 44 -3.12 -0.07 -4.10
N GLY A 45 -3.89 -0.34 -5.15
CA GLY A 45 -4.35 -1.68 -5.49
C GLY A 45 -3.37 -2.40 -6.42
N TRP A 46 -3.30 -3.72 -6.31
CA TRP A 46 -2.45 -4.63 -7.06
C TRP A 46 -3.29 -5.64 -7.83
N THR A 47 -2.92 -5.95 -9.06
CA THR A 47 -3.56 -6.99 -9.88
C THR A 47 -2.51 -7.73 -10.71
N ASP A 48 -2.76 -9.00 -11.00
CA ASP A 48 -2.02 -9.75 -12.02
C ASP A 48 -2.56 -9.48 -13.44
N GLY A 49 -3.70 -8.79 -13.55
CA GLY A 49 -4.36 -8.51 -14.81
C GLY A 49 -5.59 -9.31 -15.13
N THR A 50 -5.86 -10.34 -14.35
CA THR A 50 -7.00 -11.25 -14.57
C THR A 50 -8.25 -10.79 -13.81
N GLY A 51 -8.09 -9.87 -12.85
CA GLY A 51 -9.17 -9.35 -12.04
C GLY A 51 -8.97 -7.90 -11.58
N PRO A 52 -9.94 -7.37 -10.81
CA PRO A 52 -9.85 -6.01 -10.28
C PRO A 52 -8.64 -5.88 -9.33
N PRO A 53 -8.01 -4.70 -9.27
CA PRO A 53 -6.97 -4.43 -8.27
C PRO A 53 -7.49 -4.64 -6.84
N GLN A 54 -6.66 -5.24 -5.99
CA GLN A 54 -6.93 -5.48 -4.58
C GLN A 54 -5.83 -4.87 -3.72
N ILE A 55 -6.17 -4.48 -2.51
CA ILE A 55 -5.21 -3.99 -1.52
C ILE A 55 -4.56 -5.15 -0.78
N ASN A 56 -3.30 -4.96 -0.37
CA ASN A 56 -2.64 -5.89 0.53
C ASN A 56 -3.02 -5.56 1.98
N HIS A 57 -3.97 -6.30 2.53
CA HIS A 57 -4.44 -6.13 3.91
C HIS A 57 -3.35 -6.34 4.97
N ALA A 58 -2.27 -7.10 4.67
CA ALA A 58 -1.16 -7.28 5.61
C ALA A 58 -0.37 -5.98 5.88
N HIS A 59 -0.52 -4.95 5.02
CA HIS A 59 0.11 -3.63 5.22
C HIS A 59 -0.77 -2.66 6.02
N HIS A 60 -1.87 -3.14 6.59
CA HIS A 60 -2.87 -2.35 7.29
C HIS A 60 -2.97 -2.84 8.74
N PRO A 61 -1.99 -2.47 9.57
CA PRO A 61 -1.94 -2.92 10.96
C PRO A 61 -3.20 -2.53 11.72
N GLU A 62 -3.88 -1.43 11.36
CA GLU A 62 -5.18 -1.08 11.90
C GLU A 62 -6.20 -2.22 11.72
N GLU A 63 -6.27 -2.83 10.53
CA GLU A 63 -7.19 -3.94 10.24
C GLU A 63 -6.85 -5.21 11.06
N LEU A 64 -5.60 -5.34 11.52
CA LEU A 64 -5.11 -6.48 12.30
C LEU A 64 -5.14 -6.25 13.83
N LEU A 65 -5.01 -5.00 14.27
CA LEU A 65 -4.82 -4.61 15.67
C LEU A 65 -6.07 -4.00 16.31
N HIS A 66 -7.16 -3.79 15.56
CA HIS A 66 -8.40 -3.16 16.04
C HIS A 66 -9.12 -3.89 17.21
N GLY A 67 -8.59 -5.00 17.72
CA GLY A 67 -9.17 -5.80 18.80
C GLY A 67 -8.56 -5.63 20.20
N ASP A 68 -7.41 -4.98 20.35
CA ASP A 68 -6.73 -4.86 21.66
C ASP A 68 -6.56 -3.38 22.05
N PRO A 69 -7.58 -2.76 22.69
CA PRO A 69 -7.41 -1.42 23.22
C PRO A 69 -6.34 -1.45 24.31
N ASP A 70 -5.36 -0.54 24.23
CA ASP A 70 -4.41 -0.32 25.33
C ASP A 70 -5.19 -0.18 26.64
N PRO A 71 -4.86 -0.96 27.69
CA PRO A 71 -5.55 -0.84 28.96
C PRO A 71 -5.41 0.61 29.46
N PRO A 72 -6.49 1.21 30.01
CA PRO A 72 -6.42 2.57 30.50
C PRO A 72 -5.29 2.67 31.53
N ALA A 73 -4.51 3.75 31.47
CA ALA A 73 -3.46 4.02 32.45
C ALA A 73 -4.08 3.89 33.85
N ALA A 74 -3.52 3.02 34.68
CA ALA A 74 -3.97 2.89 36.06
C ALA A 74 -3.81 4.27 36.73
N ASP A 75 -4.91 4.80 37.27
CA ASP A 75 -4.87 6.03 38.07
C ASP A 75 -3.85 5.84 39.21
N GLU A 76 -2.67 6.42 39.06
CA GLU A 76 -1.69 6.54 40.15
C GLU A 76 -2.32 7.41 41.22
N LYS A 77 -2.55 6.82 42.39
CA LYS A 77 -3.19 7.44 43.55
C LYS A 77 -2.19 7.79 44.63
#